data_AF-T2PIZ5-F1
#
_entry.id   AF-T2PIZ5-F1
#
_cell.length_a   1.000
_cell.length_b   1.000
_cell.length_c   1.000
_cell.angle_alpha   90.00
_cell.angle_beta   90.00
_cell.angle_gamma   90.00
#
_symmetry.space_group_name_H-M   'P 1'
#
loop_
_entity.id
_entity.type
_entity.pdbx_description
1 polymer ?
#
loop_
_entity_poly.entity_id
_entity_poly.type
_entity_poly.pdbx_seq_one_letter_code
_entity_poly.pdbx_strand_id
1 'polypeptide(L)'
;MVPDRFPTALRGYDKDKVNEAFTNYERTISRLREQVRSSDESILQLQAQLQEEKNNVKRAKSGNTFASLGANAQQLLASAEQTSAQLIERAKQDAASIKKTAQAQAGTLLNNAKLDAEHLLQEAQTKADTLLSTASNKANQMTSAAKEDSERLRETTSKDVNAQKDAATLEISNAREEHTKRMASEKSEQERAIAQLKADAAQKIAEQRSAANAEIAHAKAETNDQIESALAEANKKLADMQERATKMMADAQRKAGEITDAAAAKAQEIADEAQVERTRTLSQVSAEVEQIRNDIAAQQEEATKKVNELISGLKERERAAQEEADALVARAKTVHQDADDYAAQAHKDADAQAAQIVRKAMQDATSQVEERRAAAQKELDGMTAR
;
A
#
# COMPACT_ATOMS: atom_id res chain seq x y z
N MET A 1 -45.54 -134.61 -57.81
CA MET A 1 -46.02 -133.71 -56.74
C MET A 1 -47.09 -132.81 -57.34
N VAL A 2 -48.37 -133.09 -57.05
CA VAL A 2 -49.46 -132.15 -57.40
C VAL A 2 -49.38 -131.04 -56.36
N PRO A 3 -49.09 -129.78 -56.72
CA PRO A 3 -49.06 -128.71 -55.75
C PRO A 3 -50.47 -128.56 -55.16
N ASP A 4 -50.54 -128.48 -53.84
CA ASP A 4 -51.81 -128.33 -53.11
C ASP A 4 -52.47 -127.01 -53.54
N ARG A 5 -53.48 -127.09 -54.42
CA ARG A 5 -54.03 -125.94 -55.18
C ARG A 5 -54.97 -125.06 -54.34
N PHE A 6 -55.22 -125.43 -53.09
CA PHE A 6 -56.19 -124.77 -52.23
C PHE A 6 -55.53 -124.38 -50.90
N PRO A 7 -55.54 -123.09 -50.52
CA PRO A 7 -55.03 -122.66 -49.22
C PRO A 7 -55.83 -123.30 -48.07
N THR A 8 -55.17 -123.66 -46.98
CA THR A 8 -55.81 -124.21 -45.78
C THR A 8 -56.01 -123.13 -44.70
N ALA A 9 -57.21 -123.09 -44.11
CA ALA A 9 -57.56 -122.31 -42.93
C ALA A 9 -57.65 -123.22 -41.69
N LEU A 10 -57.83 -122.64 -40.50
CA LEU A 10 -57.70 -123.32 -39.18
C LEU A 10 -58.60 -124.58 -38.98
N ARG A 11 -59.52 -124.89 -39.91
CA ARG A 11 -60.37 -126.09 -39.92
C ARG A 11 -60.62 -126.67 -41.34
N GLY A 12 -59.66 -126.59 -42.27
CA GLY A 12 -59.77 -127.23 -43.60
C GLY A 12 -59.37 -126.32 -44.75
N TYR A 13 -59.81 -126.61 -45.98
CA TYR A 13 -59.56 -125.73 -47.13
C TYR A 13 -60.40 -124.45 -47.07
N ASP A 14 -59.83 -123.35 -47.55
CA ASP A 14 -60.52 -122.07 -47.70
C ASP A 14 -61.68 -122.20 -48.71
N LYS A 15 -62.90 -122.16 -48.19
CA LYS A 15 -64.14 -122.36 -48.95
C LYS A 15 -64.30 -121.32 -50.07
N ASP A 16 -63.83 -120.09 -49.86
CA ASP A 16 -63.96 -119.02 -50.86
C ASP A 16 -63.00 -119.26 -52.02
N LYS A 17 -61.77 -119.71 -51.73
CA LYS A 17 -60.78 -120.06 -52.76
C LYS A 17 -61.16 -121.33 -53.53
N VAL A 18 -61.79 -122.30 -52.86
CA VAL A 18 -62.33 -123.50 -53.51
C VAL A 18 -63.49 -123.13 -54.45
N ASN A 19 -64.44 -122.29 -54.01
CA ASN A 19 -65.55 -121.82 -54.84
C ASN A 19 -65.08 -120.99 -56.06
N GLU A 20 -64.05 -120.16 -55.89
CA GLU A 20 -63.42 -119.40 -56.98
C GLU A 20 -62.80 -120.33 -58.05
N ALA A 21 -62.14 -121.41 -57.62
CA ALA A 21 -61.61 -122.39 -58.56
C ALA A 21 -62.72 -123.18 -59.27
N PHE A 22 -63.77 -123.60 -58.55
CA PHE A 22 -64.92 -124.29 -59.16
C PHE A 22 -65.61 -123.42 -60.20
N THR A 23 -65.86 -122.14 -59.92
CA THR A 23 -66.41 -121.21 -60.91
C THR A 23 -65.49 -121.00 -62.11
N ASN A 24 -64.17 -120.98 -61.92
CA ASN A 24 -63.22 -120.94 -63.04
C ASN A 24 -63.20 -122.24 -63.86
N TYR A 25 -63.31 -123.42 -63.23
CA TYR A 25 -63.44 -124.68 -63.94
C TYR A 25 -64.76 -124.77 -64.71
N GLU A 26 -65.88 -124.32 -64.14
CA GLU A 26 -67.18 -124.25 -64.83
C GLU A 26 -67.10 -123.35 -66.07
N ARG A 27 -66.48 -122.16 -65.95
CA ARG A 27 -66.23 -121.29 -67.11
C ARG A 27 -65.38 -121.97 -68.18
N THR A 28 -64.35 -122.71 -67.77
CA THR A 28 -63.46 -123.42 -68.70
C THR A 28 -64.19 -124.57 -69.41
N ILE A 29 -65.02 -125.33 -68.69
CA ILE A 29 -65.83 -126.41 -69.27
C ILE A 29 -66.85 -125.84 -70.26
N SER A 30 -67.54 -124.75 -69.91
CA SER A 30 -68.48 -124.09 -70.81
C SER A 30 -67.79 -123.60 -72.09
N ARG A 31 -66.60 -123.02 -71.98
CA ARG A 31 -65.80 -122.61 -73.15
C ARG A 31 -65.38 -123.80 -74.01
N LEU A 32 -64.93 -124.90 -73.41
CA LEU A 32 -64.55 -126.11 -74.15
C LEU A 32 -65.75 -126.74 -74.86
N ARG A 33 -66.93 -126.76 -74.23
CA ARG A 33 -68.16 -127.26 -74.87
C ARG A 33 -68.56 -126.43 -76.08
N GLU A 34 -68.46 -125.11 -75.99
CA GLU A 34 -68.74 -124.22 -77.12
C GLU A 34 -67.73 -124.43 -78.27
N GLN A 35 -66.46 -124.62 -77.92
CA GLN A 35 -65.42 -124.91 -78.92
C GLN A 35 -65.67 -126.25 -79.64
N VAL A 36 -66.06 -127.31 -78.91
CA VAL A 36 -66.43 -128.60 -79.52
C VAL A 36 -67.63 -128.43 -80.44
N ARG A 37 -68.68 -127.71 -80.01
CA ARG A 37 -69.86 -127.45 -80.84
C ARG A 37 -69.51 -126.73 -82.14
N SER A 38 -68.69 -125.67 -82.07
CA SER A 38 -68.23 -124.93 -83.25
C SER A 38 -67.39 -125.82 -84.20
N SER A 39 -66.63 -126.75 -83.63
CA SER A 39 -65.80 -127.68 -84.40
C SER A 39 -66.68 -128.71 -85.11
N ASP A 40 -67.70 -129.25 -84.43
CA ASP A 40 -68.66 -130.19 -85.02
C ASP A 40 -69.48 -129.54 -86.15
N GLU A 41 -69.93 -128.30 -85.97
CA GLU A 41 -70.60 -127.53 -87.04
C GLU A 41 -69.69 -127.32 -88.26
N SER A 42 -68.41 -127.03 -88.01
CA SER A 42 -67.41 -126.89 -89.09
C SER A 42 -67.17 -128.21 -89.83
N ILE A 43 -67.12 -129.34 -89.12
CA ILE A 43 -66.97 -130.68 -89.72
C ILE A 43 -68.19 -131.01 -90.60
N LEU A 44 -69.40 -130.71 -90.16
CA LEU A 44 -70.61 -130.92 -90.95
C LEU A 44 -70.63 -130.05 -92.22
N GLN A 45 -70.24 -128.78 -92.13
CA GLN A 45 -70.11 -127.91 -93.30
C GLN A 45 -69.06 -128.42 -94.28
N LEU A 46 -67.90 -128.87 -93.78
CA LEU A 46 -66.85 -129.44 -94.61
C LEU A 46 -67.29 -130.74 -95.28
N GLN A 47 -68.04 -131.61 -94.59
CA GLN A 47 -68.61 -132.82 -95.21
C GLN A 47 -69.63 -132.50 -96.30
N ALA A 48 -70.49 -131.49 -96.08
CA ALA A 48 -71.44 -131.04 -97.09
C ALA A 48 -70.73 -130.49 -98.34
N GLN A 49 -69.70 -129.64 -98.15
CA GLN A 49 -68.86 -129.13 -99.24
C GLN A 49 -68.14 -130.25 -99.98
N LEU A 50 -67.61 -131.25 -99.27
CA LEU A 50 -66.89 -132.37 -99.89
C LEU A 50 -67.84 -133.26 -100.72
N GLN A 51 -69.10 -133.39 -100.30
CA GLN A 51 -70.14 -134.08 -101.06
C GLN A 51 -70.55 -133.28 -102.32
N GLU A 52 -70.64 -131.95 -102.21
CA GLU A 52 -70.92 -131.05 -103.32
C GLU A 52 -69.77 -131.05 -104.36
N GLU A 53 -68.53 -130.97 -103.92
CA GLU A 53 -67.34 -131.08 -104.78
C GLU A 53 -67.26 -132.44 -105.47
N LYS A 54 -67.56 -133.54 -104.77
CA LYS A 54 -67.68 -134.87 -105.40
C LYS A 54 -68.76 -134.91 -106.48
N ASN A 55 -69.86 -134.18 -106.31
CA ASN A 55 -70.92 -134.06 -107.32
C ASN A 55 -70.50 -133.18 -108.51
N ASN A 56 -69.77 -132.08 -108.27
CA ASN A 56 -69.24 -131.21 -109.32
C ASN A 56 -68.18 -131.91 -110.19
N VAL A 57 -67.28 -132.69 -109.57
CA VAL A 57 -66.28 -133.49 -110.30
C VAL A 57 -66.93 -134.57 -111.18
N LYS A 58 -68.05 -135.17 -110.76
CA LYS A 58 -68.82 -136.09 -111.61
C LYS A 58 -69.45 -135.38 -112.82
N ARG A 59 -69.95 -134.15 -112.65
CA ARG A 59 -70.53 -133.34 -113.74
C ARG A 59 -69.47 -132.88 -114.75
N ALA A 60 -68.27 -132.52 -114.30
CA ALA A 60 -67.18 -132.07 -115.16
C ALA A 60 -66.60 -133.16 -116.09
N LYS A 61 -66.84 -134.45 -115.82
CA LYS A 61 -66.34 -135.57 -116.65
C LYS A 61 -67.17 -135.85 -117.92
N SER A 62 -68.29 -135.16 -118.13
CA SER A 62 -69.11 -135.28 -119.35
C SER A 62 -68.77 -134.19 -120.38
N GLY A 63 -67.70 -134.42 -121.14
CA GLY A 63 -67.39 -133.88 -122.48
C GLY A 63 -67.62 -132.39 -122.79
N ASN A 64 -66.52 -131.62 -122.96
CA ASN A 64 -66.55 -130.27 -123.55
C ASN A 64 -65.70 -130.19 -124.84
N THR A 65 -66.28 -129.65 -125.91
CA THR A 65 -65.72 -129.54 -127.28
C THR A 65 -65.30 -128.10 -127.61
N PHE A 66 -64.20 -127.92 -128.36
CA PHE A 66 -63.49 -126.66 -128.70
C PHE A 66 -64.31 -125.43 -129.18
N ALA A 67 -65.52 -125.60 -129.72
CA ALA A 67 -66.39 -124.46 -130.08
C ALA A 67 -66.91 -123.70 -128.85
N SER A 68 -66.98 -124.37 -127.69
CA SER A 68 -67.31 -123.71 -126.43
C SER A 68 -66.17 -122.82 -125.93
N LEU A 69 -64.92 -123.01 -126.35
CA LEU A 69 -63.79 -122.16 -125.94
C LEU A 69 -63.87 -120.74 -126.52
N GLY A 70 -64.31 -120.56 -127.78
CA GLY A 70 -64.47 -119.24 -128.38
C GLY A 70 -65.64 -118.46 -127.76
N ALA A 71 -66.77 -119.14 -127.53
CA ALA A 71 -67.90 -118.60 -126.78
C ALA A 71 -67.54 -118.31 -125.31
N ASN A 72 -66.75 -119.18 -124.66
CA ASN A 72 -66.21 -118.92 -123.31
C ASN A 72 -65.26 -117.73 -123.30
N ALA A 73 -64.40 -117.57 -124.30
CA ALA A 73 -63.43 -116.48 -124.35
C ALA A 73 -64.13 -115.12 -124.47
N GLN A 74 -65.19 -115.03 -125.28
CA GLN A 74 -65.99 -113.80 -125.42
C GLN A 74 -66.84 -113.54 -124.17
N GLN A 75 -67.38 -114.58 -123.54
CA GLN A 75 -68.07 -114.49 -122.25
C GLN A 75 -67.10 -114.12 -121.10
N LEU A 76 -65.86 -114.59 -121.14
CA LEU A 76 -64.80 -114.26 -120.18
C LEU A 76 -64.34 -112.80 -120.36
N LEU A 77 -64.22 -112.32 -121.61
CA LEU A 77 -63.89 -110.93 -121.89
C LEU A 77 -65.01 -109.99 -121.42
N ALA A 78 -66.27 -110.33 -121.72
CA ALA A 78 -67.42 -109.57 -121.23
C ALA A 78 -67.54 -109.60 -119.70
N SER A 79 -67.28 -110.76 -119.06
CA SER A 79 -67.26 -110.85 -117.60
C SER A 79 -66.07 -110.11 -116.99
N ALA A 80 -64.91 -110.10 -117.65
CA ALA A 80 -63.73 -109.36 -117.23
C ALA A 80 -63.93 -107.84 -117.36
N GLU A 81 -64.56 -107.36 -118.44
CA GLU A 81 -64.93 -105.94 -118.61
C GLU A 81 -65.96 -105.52 -117.56
N GLN A 82 -67.01 -106.32 -117.33
CA GLN A 82 -67.99 -106.06 -116.28
C GLN A 82 -67.34 -106.06 -114.89
N THR A 83 -66.46 -107.02 -114.60
CA THR A 83 -65.73 -107.11 -113.33
C THR A 83 -64.78 -105.93 -113.16
N SER A 84 -64.12 -105.49 -114.23
CA SER A 84 -63.21 -104.33 -114.21
C SER A 84 -63.96 -103.03 -114.01
N ALA A 85 -65.11 -102.85 -114.67
CA ALA A 85 -65.98 -101.69 -114.48
C ALA A 85 -66.52 -101.64 -113.04
N GLN A 86 -66.94 -102.78 -112.49
CA GLN A 86 -67.36 -102.90 -111.10
C GLN A 86 -66.20 -102.61 -110.12
N LEU A 87 -64.98 -103.07 -110.42
CA LEU A 87 -63.81 -102.80 -109.60
C LEU A 87 -63.44 -101.32 -109.60
N ILE A 88 -63.48 -100.66 -110.77
CA ILE A 88 -63.23 -99.22 -110.90
C ILE A 88 -64.28 -98.43 -110.14
N GLU A 89 -65.56 -98.80 -110.25
CA GLU A 89 -66.64 -98.12 -109.54
C GLU A 89 -66.51 -98.28 -108.02
N ARG A 90 -66.17 -99.49 -107.56
CA ARG A 90 -65.87 -99.74 -106.14
C ARG A 90 -64.66 -98.93 -105.67
N ALA A 91 -63.59 -98.88 -106.46
CA ALA A 91 -62.40 -98.08 -106.13
C ALA A 91 -62.72 -96.58 -106.04
N LYS A 92 -63.59 -96.06 -106.93
CA LYS A 92 -64.07 -94.67 -106.86
C LYS A 92 -64.91 -94.42 -105.61
N GLN A 93 -65.81 -95.34 -105.26
CA GLN A 93 -66.62 -95.25 -104.04
C GLN A 93 -65.76 -95.31 -102.78
N ASP A 94 -64.79 -96.21 -102.73
CA ASP A 94 -63.85 -96.34 -101.62
C ASP A 94 -62.99 -95.07 -101.49
N ALA A 95 -62.44 -94.55 -102.59
CA ALA A 95 -61.68 -93.30 -102.59
C ALA A 95 -62.53 -92.10 -102.12
N ALA A 96 -63.80 -92.01 -102.55
CA ALA A 96 -64.73 -90.97 -102.10
C ALA A 96 -65.04 -91.11 -100.60
N SER A 97 -65.23 -92.33 -100.11
CA SER A 97 -65.46 -92.62 -98.69
C SER A 97 -64.25 -92.27 -97.82
N ILE A 98 -63.04 -92.66 -98.26
CA ILE A 98 -61.78 -92.31 -97.59
C ILE A 98 -61.61 -90.79 -97.55
N LYS A 99 -61.83 -90.10 -98.67
CA LYS A 99 -61.73 -88.63 -98.72
C LYS A 99 -62.72 -87.97 -97.77
N LYS A 100 -63.98 -88.42 -97.74
CA LYS A 100 -65.00 -87.90 -96.82
C LYS A 100 -64.61 -88.13 -95.35
N THR A 101 -64.09 -89.31 -95.04
CA THR A 101 -63.65 -89.68 -93.69
C THR A 101 -62.44 -88.85 -93.26
N ALA A 102 -61.43 -88.71 -94.13
CA ALA A 102 -60.26 -87.89 -93.88
C ALA A 102 -60.61 -86.40 -93.69
N GLN A 103 -61.54 -85.87 -94.50
CA GLN A 103 -62.05 -84.50 -94.34
C GLN A 103 -62.78 -84.30 -93.01
N ALA A 104 -63.61 -85.27 -92.59
CA ALA A 104 -64.27 -85.22 -91.30
C ALA A 104 -63.27 -85.28 -90.13
N GLN A 105 -62.29 -86.18 -90.19
CA GLN A 105 -61.23 -86.28 -89.19
C GLN A 105 -60.38 -85.02 -89.10
N ALA A 106 -59.98 -84.45 -90.25
CA ALA A 106 -59.25 -83.19 -90.30
C ALA A 106 -60.08 -82.02 -89.73
N GLY A 107 -61.38 -81.98 -90.03
CA GLY A 107 -62.31 -81.00 -89.46
C GLY A 107 -62.40 -81.09 -87.94
N THR A 108 -62.53 -82.31 -87.40
CA THR A 108 -62.55 -82.55 -85.95
C THR A 108 -61.23 -82.17 -85.30
N LEU A 109 -60.09 -82.55 -85.89
CA LEU A 109 -58.77 -82.20 -85.37
C LEU A 109 -58.55 -80.67 -85.36
N LEU A 110 -58.95 -79.98 -86.43
CA LEU A 110 -58.85 -78.52 -86.51
C LEU A 110 -59.74 -77.85 -85.46
N ASN A 111 -60.97 -78.32 -85.27
CA ASN A 111 -61.86 -77.78 -84.25
C ASN A 111 -61.33 -78.01 -82.83
N ASN A 112 -60.80 -79.20 -82.55
CA ASN A 112 -60.17 -79.49 -81.27
C ASN A 112 -58.94 -78.62 -81.04
N ALA A 113 -58.06 -78.48 -82.04
CA ALA A 113 -56.88 -77.62 -81.94
C ALA A 113 -57.25 -76.14 -81.71
N LYS A 114 -58.35 -75.66 -82.32
CA LYS A 114 -58.87 -74.31 -82.07
C LYS A 114 -59.38 -74.15 -80.63
N LEU A 115 -60.17 -75.10 -80.14
CA LEU A 115 -60.67 -75.08 -78.76
C LEU A 115 -59.52 -75.14 -77.75
N ASP A 116 -58.53 -76.00 -77.97
CA ASP A 116 -57.34 -76.10 -77.11
C ASP A 116 -56.55 -74.79 -77.10
N ALA A 117 -56.40 -74.13 -78.25
CA ALA A 117 -55.73 -72.84 -78.35
C ALA A 117 -56.50 -71.73 -77.62
N GLU A 118 -57.83 -71.70 -77.74
CA GLU A 118 -58.69 -70.75 -77.02
C GLU A 118 -58.62 -70.96 -75.50
N HIS A 119 -58.68 -72.22 -75.06
CA HIS A 119 -58.54 -72.58 -73.64
C HIS A 119 -57.16 -72.20 -73.10
N LEU A 120 -56.08 -72.50 -73.83
CA LEU A 120 -54.73 -72.13 -73.43
C LEU A 120 -54.57 -70.61 -73.32
N LEU A 121 -55.15 -69.84 -74.26
CA LEU A 121 -55.09 -68.39 -74.25
C LEU A 121 -55.87 -67.81 -73.07
N GLN A 122 -57.08 -68.32 -72.79
CA GLN A 122 -57.86 -67.92 -71.63
C GLN A 122 -57.17 -68.25 -70.30
N GLU A 123 -56.55 -69.43 -70.20
CA GLU A 123 -55.82 -69.83 -69.01
C GLU A 123 -54.57 -68.97 -68.80
N ALA A 124 -53.82 -68.69 -69.88
CA ALA A 124 -52.67 -67.79 -69.83
C ALA A 124 -53.09 -66.36 -69.42
N GLN A 125 -54.20 -65.86 -69.95
CA GLN A 125 -54.71 -64.53 -69.62
C GLN A 125 -55.17 -64.45 -68.16
N THR A 126 -55.89 -65.46 -67.68
CA THR A 126 -56.31 -65.55 -66.27
C THR A 126 -55.10 -65.61 -65.33
N LYS A 127 -54.06 -66.38 -65.69
CA LYS A 127 -52.80 -66.43 -64.93
C LYS A 127 -52.07 -65.09 -64.92
N ALA A 128 -52.05 -64.38 -66.05
CA ALA A 128 -51.45 -63.06 -66.14
C ALA A 128 -52.19 -62.04 -65.26
N ASP A 129 -53.52 -62.01 -65.34
CA ASP A 129 -54.35 -61.09 -64.56
C ASP A 129 -54.23 -61.34 -63.05
N THR A 130 -54.23 -62.61 -62.64
CA THR A 130 -54.04 -62.98 -61.22
C THR A 130 -52.63 -62.62 -60.73
N LEU A 131 -51.60 -62.83 -61.54
CA LEU A 131 -50.23 -62.43 -61.19
C LEU A 131 -50.11 -60.91 -61.06
N LEU A 132 -50.66 -60.16 -62.01
CA LEU A 132 -50.66 -58.69 -61.99
C LEU A 132 -51.42 -58.13 -60.78
N SER A 133 -52.60 -58.69 -60.47
CA SER A 133 -53.37 -58.31 -59.29
C SER A 133 -52.60 -58.59 -57.99
N THR A 134 -51.99 -59.76 -57.89
CA THR A 134 -51.18 -60.15 -56.71
C THR A 134 -49.96 -59.24 -56.56
N ALA A 135 -49.24 -58.96 -57.65
CA ALA A 135 -48.09 -58.07 -57.64
C ALA A 135 -48.48 -56.64 -57.26
N SER A 136 -49.59 -56.13 -57.80
CA SER A 136 -50.12 -54.79 -57.47
C SER A 136 -50.52 -54.68 -55.99
N ASN A 137 -51.25 -55.67 -55.48
CA ASN A 137 -51.64 -55.70 -54.06
C ASN A 137 -50.42 -55.76 -53.14
N LYS A 138 -49.42 -56.58 -53.47
CA LYS A 138 -48.17 -56.68 -52.71
C LYS A 138 -47.38 -55.37 -52.74
N ALA A 139 -47.29 -54.72 -53.90
CA ALA A 139 -46.62 -53.42 -54.03
C ALA A 139 -47.31 -52.33 -53.20
N ASN A 140 -48.65 -52.29 -53.21
CA ASN A 140 -49.43 -51.36 -52.41
C ASN A 140 -49.25 -51.61 -50.91
N GLN A 141 -49.28 -52.87 -50.47
CA GLN A 141 -49.01 -53.23 -49.08
C GLN A 141 -47.60 -52.83 -48.63
N MET A 142 -46.58 -53.12 -49.46
CA MET A 142 -45.20 -52.73 -49.16
C MET A 142 -45.04 -51.20 -49.08
N THR A 143 -45.68 -50.47 -49.98
CA THR A 143 -45.62 -49.00 -50.00
C THR A 143 -46.31 -48.40 -48.78
N SER A 144 -47.48 -48.92 -48.39
CA SER A 144 -48.18 -48.48 -47.19
C SER A 144 -47.39 -48.79 -45.92
N ALA A 145 -46.82 -50.00 -45.80
CA ALA A 145 -46.00 -50.38 -44.66
C ALA A 145 -44.73 -49.49 -44.56
N ALA A 146 -44.04 -49.25 -45.69
CA ALA A 146 -42.88 -48.36 -45.71
C ALA A 146 -43.23 -46.91 -45.32
N LYS A 147 -44.42 -46.44 -45.70
CA LYS A 147 -44.91 -45.10 -45.32
C LYS A 147 -45.21 -45.02 -43.82
N GLU A 148 -45.92 -46.01 -43.28
CA GLU A 148 -46.21 -46.10 -41.84
C GLU A 148 -44.94 -46.20 -41.00
N ASP A 149 -43.98 -47.04 -41.42
CA ASP A 149 -42.68 -47.16 -40.76
C ASP A 149 -41.90 -45.84 -40.80
N SER A 150 -41.91 -45.14 -41.94
CA SER A 150 -41.28 -43.82 -42.05
C SER A 150 -41.95 -42.77 -41.16
N GLU A 151 -43.28 -42.78 -41.05
CA GLU A 151 -44.02 -41.85 -40.20
C GLU A 151 -43.74 -42.13 -38.72
N ARG A 152 -43.77 -43.40 -38.32
CA ARG A 152 -43.40 -43.84 -36.97
C ARG A 152 -41.97 -43.46 -36.62
N LEU A 153 -41.01 -43.71 -37.52
CA LEU A 153 -39.61 -43.36 -37.28
C LEU A 153 -39.44 -41.85 -37.09
N ARG A 154 -40.12 -41.03 -37.92
CA ARG A 154 -40.12 -39.56 -37.78
C ARG A 154 -40.72 -39.12 -36.45
N GLU A 155 -41.83 -39.73 -36.03
CA GLU A 155 -42.47 -39.41 -34.75
C GLU A 155 -41.58 -39.77 -33.57
N THR A 156 -41.00 -40.98 -33.56
CA THR A 156 -40.07 -41.41 -32.51
C THR A 156 -38.83 -40.54 -32.47
N THR A 157 -38.20 -40.26 -33.62
CA THR A 157 -37.04 -39.36 -33.69
C THR A 157 -37.39 -37.95 -33.20
N SER A 158 -38.56 -37.43 -33.55
CA SER A 158 -39.02 -36.12 -33.05
C SER A 158 -39.19 -36.11 -31.53
N LYS A 159 -39.80 -37.16 -30.96
CA LYS A 159 -39.93 -37.34 -29.51
C LYS A 159 -38.58 -37.43 -28.82
N ASP A 160 -37.65 -38.24 -29.34
CA ASP A 160 -36.32 -38.42 -28.77
C ASP A 160 -35.50 -37.11 -28.83
N VAL A 161 -35.56 -36.38 -29.94
CA VAL A 161 -34.88 -35.08 -30.08
C VAL A 161 -35.45 -34.05 -29.11
N ASN A 162 -36.77 -34.02 -28.90
CA ASN A 162 -37.38 -33.11 -27.93
C ASN A 162 -37.00 -33.50 -26.50
N ALA A 163 -37.03 -34.80 -26.16
CA ALA A 163 -36.60 -35.29 -24.86
C ALA A 163 -35.12 -34.95 -24.58
N GLN A 164 -34.23 -35.08 -25.57
CA GLN A 164 -32.83 -34.67 -25.46
C GLN A 164 -32.68 -33.16 -25.26
N LYS A 165 -33.45 -32.34 -25.98
CA LYS A 165 -33.45 -30.88 -25.80
C LYS A 165 -33.93 -30.47 -24.42
N ASP A 166 -34.99 -31.08 -23.92
CA ASP A 166 -35.54 -30.80 -22.59
C ASP A 166 -34.54 -31.21 -21.50
N ALA A 167 -33.92 -32.38 -21.63
CA ALA A 167 -32.86 -32.84 -20.72
C ALA A 167 -31.66 -31.88 -20.72
N ALA A 168 -31.15 -31.48 -21.90
CA ALA A 168 -30.05 -30.53 -22.00
C ALA A 168 -30.42 -29.15 -21.43
N THR A 169 -31.65 -28.70 -21.63
CA THR A 169 -32.15 -27.43 -21.07
C THR A 169 -32.19 -27.49 -19.55
N LEU A 170 -32.66 -28.60 -18.97
CA LEU A 170 -32.69 -28.81 -17.53
C LEU A 170 -31.27 -28.86 -16.94
N GLU A 171 -30.34 -29.56 -17.57
CA GLU A 171 -28.93 -29.61 -17.14
C GLU A 171 -28.28 -28.22 -17.16
N ILE A 172 -28.49 -27.43 -18.22
CA ILE A 172 -27.99 -26.06 -18.30
C ILE A 172 -28.61 -25.18 -17.20
N SER A 173 -29.91 -25.33 -16.94
CA SER A 173 -30.59 -24.58 -15.86
C SER A 173 -29.99 -24.93 -14.50
N ASN A 174 -29.85 -26.23 -14.20
CA ASN A 174 -29.27 -26.72 -12.95
C ASN A 174 -27.83 -26.23 -12.77
N ALA A 175 -27.00 -26.32 -13.82
CA ALA A 175 -25.62 -25.84 -13.79
C ALA A 175 -25.53 -24.32 -13.53
N ARG A 176 -26.43 -23.54 -14.13
CA ARG A 176 -26.51 -22.08 -13.89
C ARG A 176 -26.95 -21.74 -12.47
N GLU A 177 -27.94 -22.43 -11.94
CA GLU A 177 -28.38 -22.25 -10.56
C GLU A 177 -27.29 -22.62 -9.57
N GLU A 178 -26.62 -23.75 -9.79
CA GLU A 178 -25.52 -24.18 -8.94
C GLU A 178 -24.35 -23.20 -9.00
N HIS A 179 -23.95 -22.76 -10.19
CA HIS A 179 -22.91 -21.74 -10.36
C HIS A 179 -23.29 -20.43 -9.64
N THR A 180 -24.55 -20.00 -9.74
CA THR A 180 -25.04 -18.80 -9.04
C THR A 180 -24.95 -18.96 -7.52
N LYS A 181 -25.31 -20.13 -6.99
CA LYS A 181 -25.19 -20.44 -5.55
C LYS A 181 -23.72 -20.47 -5.10
N ARG A 182 -22.82 -21.10 -5.87
CA ARG A 182 -21.38 -21.11 -5.58
C ARG A 182 -20.80 -19.70 -5.56
N MET A 183 -21.08 -18.90 -6.59
CA MET A 183 -20.65 -17.49 -6.65
C MET A 183 -21.17 -16.67 -5.47
N ALA A 184 -22.41 -16.88 -5.04
CA ALA A 184 -22.96 -16.20 -3.87
C ALA A 184 -22.26 -16.65 -2.57
N SER A 185 -21.95 -17.95 -2.44
CA SER A 185 -21.20 -18.49 -1.30
C SER A 185 -19.79 -17.93 -1.24
N GLU A 186 -19.04 -18.00 -2.35
CA GLU A 186 -17.68 -17.46 -2.47
C GLU A 186 -17.65 -15.97 -2.16
N LYS A 187 -18.61 -15.20 -2.66
CA LYS A 187 -18.72 -13.77 -2.36
C LYS A 187 -18.96 -13.54 -0.86
N SER A 188 -19.86 -14.30 -0.23
CA SER A 188 -20.12 -14.22 1.21
C SER A 188 -18.90 -14.58 2.05
N GLU A 189 -18.16 -15.61 1.65
CA GLU A 189 -16.90 -16.01 2.28
C GLU A 189 -15.83 -14.93 2.15
N GLN A 190 -15.68 -14.33 0.96
CA GLN A 190 -14.76 -13.22 0.73
C GLN A 190 -15.16 -11.98 1.55
N GLU A 191 -16.43 -11.64 1.61
CA GLU A 191 -16.93 -10.51 2.43
C GLU A 191 -16.64 -10.74 3.92
N ARG A 192 -16.83 -11.98 4.42
CA ARG A 192 -16.47 -12.35 5.79
C ARG A 192 -14.95 -12.27 6.03
N ALA A 193 -14.14 -12.79 5.11
CA ALA A 193 -12.68 -12.75 5.21
C ALA A 193 -12.17 -11.30 5.23
N ILE A 194 -12.71 -10.43 4.38
CA ILE A 194 -12.38 -9.00 4.37
C ILE A 194 -12.80 -8.33 5.68
N ALA A 195 -14.00 -8.64 6.20
CA ALA A 195 -14.46 -8.09 7.47
C ALA A 195 -13.55 -8.53 8.63
N GLN A 196 -13.12 -9.80 8.65
CA GLN A 196 -12.20 -10.31 9.64
C GLN A 196 -10.81 -9.66 9.54
N LEU A 197 -10.25 -9.54 8.33
CA LEU A 197 -8.98 -8.82 8.12
C LEU A 197 -9.05 -7.37 8.59
N LYS A 198 -10.18 -6.68 8.36
CA LYS A 198 -10.39 -5.31 8.86
C LYS A 198 -10.46 -5.27 10.39
N ALA A 199 -11.13 -6.23 11.01
CA ALA A 199 -11.21 -6.32 12.47
C ALA A 199 -9.83 -6.58 13.08
N ASP A 200 -9.07 -7.55 12.53
CA ASP A 200 -7.72 -7.87 12.97
C ASP A 200 -6.76 -6.68 12.79
N ALA A 201 -6.85 -5.97 11.66
CA ALA A 201 -6.06 -4.77 11.43
C ALA A 201 -6.41 -3.65 12.42
N ALA A 202 -7.70 -3.42 12.70
CA ALA A 202 -8.15 -2.44 13.69
C ALA A 202 -7.65 -2.80 15.10
N GLN A 203 -7.71 -4.09 15.47
CA GLN A 203 -7.17 -4.58 16.74
C GLN A 203 -5.67 -4.35 16.84
N LYS A 204 -4.88 -4.71 15.81
CA LYS A 204 -3.43 -4.46 15.79
C LYS A 204 -3.10 -2.98 15.90
N ILE A 205 -3.84 -2.11 15.23
CA ILE A 205 -3.67 -0.65 15.36
C ILE A 205 -3.97 -0.20 16.79
N ALA A 206 -5.06 -0.69 17.40
CA ALA A 206 -5.40 -0.35 18.77
C ALA A 206 -4.31 -0.81 19.77
N GLU A 207 -3.81 -2.04 19.60
CA GLU A 207 -2.70 -2.59 20.40
C GLU A 207 -1.43 -1.76 20.24
N GLN A 208 -1.03 -1.42 19.01
CA GLN A 208 0.12 -0.56 18.74
C GLN A 208 -0.02 0.84 19.36
N ARG A 209 -1.21 1.46 19.27
CA ARG A 209 -1.47 2.76 19.89
C ARG A 209 -1.43 2.67 21.41
N SER A 210 -1.95 1.59 21.98
CA SER A 210 -1.89 1.35 23.42
C SER A 210 -0.44 1.20 23.89
N ALA A 211 0.37 0.38 23.20
CA ALA A 211 1.78 0.21 23.48
C ALA A 211 2.57 1.53 23.35
N ALA A 212 2.38 2.26 22.26
CA ALA A 212 3.02 3.57 22.06
C ALA A 212 2.62 4.58 23.15
N ASN A 213 1.34 4.60 23.56
CA ASN A 213 0.90 5.46 24.65
C ASN A 213 1.52 5.06 26.00
N ALA A 214 1.68 3.76 26.25
CA ALA A 214 2.34 3.25 27.46
C ALA A 214 3.83 3.63 27.47
N GLU A 215 4.54 3.51 26.33
CA GLU A 215 5.92 3.96 26.18
C GLU A 215 6.06 5.47 26.38
N ILE A 216 5.16 6.28 25.80
CA ILE A 216 5.15 7.72 26.01
C ILE A 216 4.93 8.06 27.49
N ALA A 217 4.00 7.36 28.16
CA ALA A 217 3.75 7.57 29.58
C ALA A 217 4.97 7.18 30.44
N HIS A 218 5.62 6.06 30.12
CA HIS A 218 6.85 5.62 30.78
C HIS A 218 7.99 6.63 30.58
N ALA A 219 8.24 7.05 29.34
CA ALA A 219 9.27 8.04 29.03
C ALA A 219 9.00 9.37 29.74
N LYS A 220 7.74 9.82 29.81
CA LYS A 220 7.37 11.02 30.57
C LYS A 220 7.63 10.86 32.07
N ALA A 221 7.28 9.73 32.65
CA ALA A 221 7.55 9.44 34.06
C ALA A 221 9.06 9.45 34.34
N GLU A 222 9.84 8.74 33.53
CA GLU A 222 11.29 8.70 33.65
C GLU A 222 11.93 10.09 33.48
N THR A 223 11.44 10.89 32.53
CA THR A 223 11.92 12.27 32.34
C THR A 223 11.56 13.16 33.53
N ASN A 224 10.35 13.01 34.10
CA ASN A 224 9.96 13.73 35.31
C ASN A 224 10.84 13.34 36.51
N ASP A 225 11.10 12.05 36.71
CA ASP A 225 11.99 11.56 37.78
C ASP A 225 13.41 12.12 37.61
N GLN A 226 13.91 12.19 36.37
CA GLN A 226 15.20 12.83 36.06
C GLN A 226 15.20 14.33 36.36
N ILE A 227 14.12 15.04 36.02
CA ILE A 227 13.97 16.47 36.34
C ILE A 227 13.94 16.68 37.86
N GLU A 228 13.16 15.89 38.59
CA GLU A 228 13.07 15.96 40.05
C GLU A 228 14.43 15.68 40.70
N SER A 229 15.15 14.65 40.24
CA SER A 229 16.51 14.34 40.70
C SER A 229 17.48 15.49 40.41
N ALA A 230 17.47 16.04 39.19
CA ALA A 230 18.33 17.16 38.81
C ALA A 230 18.02 18.43 39.62
N LEU A 231 16.74 18.70 39.91
CA LEU A 231 16.32 19.80 40.78
C LEU A 231 16.77 19.58 42.22
N ALA A 232 16.65 18.35 42.75
CA ALA A 232 17.14 18.00 44.08
C ALA A 232 18.67 18.17 44.18
N GLU A 233 19.42 17.74 43.16
CA GLU A 233 20.87 17.96 43.08
C GLU A 233 21.24 19.43 42.97
N ALA A 234 20.51 20.21 42.16
CA ALA A 234 20.73 21.65 42.02
C ALA A 234 20.46 22.38 43.34
N ASN A 235 19.38 22.03 44.04
CA ASN A 235 19.05 22.57 45.35
C ASN A 235 20.09 22.19 46.40
N LYS A 236 20.60 20.95 46.37
CA LYS A 236 21.71 20.52 47.24
C LYS A 236 22.97 21.32 46.97
N LYS A 237 23.36 21.49 45.70
CA LYS A 237 24.53 22.32 45.33
C LYS A 237 24.33 23.77 45.75
N LEU A 238 23.13 24.33 45.61
CA LEU A 238 22.82 25.68 46.06
C LEU A 238 22.97 25.79 47.59
N ALA A 239 22.44 24.83 48.35
CA ALA A 239 22.60 24.78 49.80
C ALA A 239 24.08 24.66 50.20
N ASP A 240 24.85 23.78 49.55
CA ASP A 240 26.29 23.64 49.77
C ASP A 240 27.04 24.95 49.43
N MET A 241 26.64 25.66 48.37
CA MET A 241 27.22 26.97 48.02
C MET A 241 26.83 28.05 49.03
N GLN A 242 25.59 28.06 49.52
CA GLN A 242 25.15 28.97 50.58
C GLN A 242 25.93 28.71 51.87
N GLU A 243 26.15 27.44 52.25
CA GLU A 243 26.96 27.08 53.41
C GLU A 243 28.42 27.49 53.24
N ARG A 244 29.00 27.28 52.05
CA ARG A 244 30.35 27.78 51.75
C ARG A 244 30.42 29.30 51.80
N ALA A 245 29.41 30.00 51.29
CA ALA A 245 29.34 31.45 51.32
C ALA A 245 29.22 31.97 52.76
N THR A 246 28.40 31.35 53.62
CA THR A 246 28.28 31.72 55.03
C THR A 246 29.56 31.43 55.80
N LYS A 247 30.22 30.28 55.57
CA LYS A 247 31.55 29.99 56.12
C LYS A 247 32.59 31.01 55.67
N MET A 248 32.64 31.32 54.38
CA MET A 248 33.57 32.31 53.83
C MET A 248 33.29 33.72 54.38
N MET A 249 32.02 34.10 54.56
CA MET A 249 31.65 35.35 55.21
C MET A 249 32.05 35.37 56.69
N ALA A 250 31.85 34.28 57.42
CA ALA A 250 32.25 34.17 58.82
C ALA A 250 33.78 34.22 58.97
N ASP A 251 34.52 33.53 58.10
CA ASP A 251 35.98 33.60 58.05
C ASP A 251 36.47 35.00 57.65
N ALA A 252 35.80 35.66 56.69
CA ALA A 252 36.12 37.03 56.31
C ALA A 252 35.83 38.02 57.45
N GLN A 253 34.71 37.87 58.17
CA GLN A 253 34.38 38.68 59.35
C GLN A 253 35.36 38.44 60.49
N ARG A 254 35.73 37.18 60.76
CA ARG A 254 36.75 36.83 61.76
C ARG A 254 38.09 37.45 61.39
N LYS A 255 38.51 37.31 60.13
CA LYS A 255 39.78 37.89 59.65
C LYS A 255 39.75 39.41 59.67
N ALA A 256 38.60 40.03 59.37
CA ALA A 256 38.40 41.46 59.56
C ALA A 256 38.51 41.86 61.04
N GLY A 257 37.93 41.07 61.95
CA GLY A 257 38.06 41.22 63.40
C GLY A 257 39.51 41.11 63.88
N GLU A 258 40.24 40.09 63.43
CA GLU A 258 41.67 39.92 63.72
C GLU A 258 42.50 41.12 63.21
N ILE A 259 42.16 41.68 62.04
CA ILE A 259 42.82 42.89 61.51
C ILE A 259 42.48 44.11 62.38
N THR A 260 41.22 44.29 62.78
CA THR A 260 40.83 45.42 63.64
C THR A 260 41.45 45.32 65.03
N ASP A 261 41.51 44.13 65.60
CA ASP A 261 42.13 43.88 66.91
C ASP A 261 43.64 44.10 66.83
N ALA A 262 44.30 43.62 65.76
CA ALA A 262 45.72 43.89 65.52
C ALA A 262 45.99 45.38 65.29
N ALA A 263 45.11 46.09 64.59
CA ALA A 263 45.21 47.54 64.40
C ALA A 263 45.00 48.29 65.72
N ALA A 264 44.05 47.86 66.56
CA ALA A 264 43.82 48.42 67.89
C ALA A 264 45.01 48.16 68.83
N ALA A 265 45.57 46.94 68.82
CA ALA A 265 46.76 46.60 69.58
C ALA A 265 47.98 47.43 69.14
N LYS A 266 48.20 47.61 67.82
CA LYS A 266 49.23 48.52 67.33
C LYS A 266 48.98 49.98 67.70
N ALA A 267 47.73 50.43 67.67
CA ALA A 267 47.39 51.78 68.11
C ALA A 267 47.67 51.99 69.60
N GLN A 268 47.39 50.97 70.43
CA GLN A 268 47.72 50.94 71.86
C GLN A 268 49.24 50.94 72.08
N GLU A 269 49.98 50.11 71.34
CA GLU A 269 51.46 50.06 71.39
C GLU A 269 52.07 51.43 71.02
N ILE A 270 51.57 52.08 69.96
CA ILE A 270 51.99 53.43 69.58
C ILE A 270 51.63 54.46 70.67
N ALA A 271 50.47 54.34 71.32
CA ALA A 271 50.08 55.23 72.40
C ALA A 271 50.97 55.05 73.65
N ASP A 272 51.28 53.81 74.01
CA ASP A 272 52.19 53.47 75.11
C ASP A 272 53.62 53.92 74.80
N GLU A 273 54.11 53.70 73.57
CA GLU A 273 55.40 54.22 73.08
C GLU A 273 55.44 55.75 73.12
N ALA A 274 54.38 56.43 72.67
CA ALA A 274 54.27 57.88 72.76
C ALA A 274 54.25 58.38 74.22
N GLN A 275 53.68 57.61 75.15
CA GLN A 275 53.69 57.93 76.57
C GLN A 275 55.08 57.72 77.19
N VAL A 276 55.79 56.67 76.79
CA VAL A 276 57.19 56.44 77.20
C VAL A 276 58.11 57.53 76.63
N GLU A 277 58.00 57.84 75.34
CA GLU A 277 58.68 58.96 74.68
C GLU A 277 58.40 60.28 75.40
N ARG A 278 57.12 60.60 75.70
CA ARG A 278 56.72 61.79 76.44
C ARG A 278 57.33 61.84 77.84
N THR A 279 57.38 60.71 78.54
CA THR A 279 57.98 60.63 79.88
C THR A 279 59.50 60.83 79.80
N ARG A 280 60.14 60.27 78.77
CA ARG A 280 61.56 60.47 78.47
C ARG A 280 61.86 61.93 78.13
N THR A 281 61.04 62.58 77.29
CA THR A 281 61.19 64.01 76.98
C THR A 281 60.97 64.87 78.22
N LEU A 282 59.96 64.58 79.05
CA LEU A 282 59.76 65.28 80.32
C LEU A 282 60.97 65.15 81.26
N SER A 283 61.61 63.98 81.33
CA SER A 283 62.82 63.77 82.12
C SER A 283 64.04 64.50 81.54
N GLN A 284 64.16 64.59 80.21
CA GLN A 284 65.23 65.36 79.56
C GLN A 284 65.02 66.87 79.76
N VAL A 285 63.79 67.36 79.58
CA VAL A 285 63.44 68.76 79.84
C VAL A 285 63.62 69.11 81.31
N SER A 286 63.31 68.22 82.26
CA SER A 286 63.58 68.49 83.68
C SER A 286 65.08 68.61 83.99
N ALA A 287 65.92 67.79 83.35
CA ALA A 287 67.37 67.87 83.48
C ALA A 287 67.93 69.16 82.85
N GLU A 288 67.43 69.56 81.68
CA GLU A 288 67.80 70.84 81.05
C GLU A 288 67.35 72.05 81.88
N VAL A 289 66.17 71.99 82.52
CA VAL A 289 65.69 73.06 83.42
C VAL A 289 66.57 73.20 84.67
N GLU A 290 67.09 72.09 85.22
CA GLU A 290 68.06 72.14 86.32
C GLU A 290 69.40 72.74 85.88
N GLN A 291 69.86 72.40 84.68
CA GLN A 291 71.09 72.92 84.10
C GLN A 291 70.98 74.44 83.83
N ILE A 292 69.84 74.89 83.29
CA ILE A 292 69.53 76.32 83.09
C ILE A 292 69.44 77.08 84.43
N ARG A 293 68.91 76.47 85.50
CA ARG A 293 68.89 77.10 86.83
C ARG A 293 70.29 77.34 87.38
N ASN A 294 71.21 76.40 87.18
CA ASN A 294 72.61 76.55 87.61
C ASN A 294 73.34 77.64 86.79
N ASP A 295 73.08 77.71 85.48
CA ASP A 295 73.66 78.76 84.63
C ASP A 295 73.12 80.17 84.96
N ILE A 296 71.83 80.29 85.31
CA ILE A 296 71.25 81.56 85.77
C ILE A 296 71.84 82.01 87.12
N ALA A 297 72.10 81.08 88.04
CA ALA A 297 72.74 81.39 89.32
C ALA A 297 74.18 81.90 89.13
N ALA A 298 74.95 81.27 88.22
CA ALA A 298 76.29 81.71 87.87
C ALA A 298 76.29 83.10 87.19
N GLN A 299 75.33 83.36 86.29
CA GLN A 299 75.17 84.67 85.64
C GLN A 299 74.74 85.77 86.61
N GLN A 300 73.94 85.46 87.64
CA GLN A 300 73.59 86.42 88.69
C GLN A 300 74.80 86.80 89.55
N GLU A 301 75.67 85.85 89.87
CA GLU A 301 76.89 86.12 90.65
C GLU A 301 77.88 87.00 89.84
N GLU A 302 78.00 86.76 88.53
CA GLU A 302 78.85 87.52 87.62
C GLU A 302 78.29 88.93 87.30
N ALA A 303 76.97 89.08 87.21
CA ALA A 303 76.31 90.39 87.11
C ALA A 303 76.47 91.23 88.39
N THR A 304 76.44 90.60 89.57
CA THR A 304 76.62 91.29 90.86
C THR A 304 78.07 91.79 91.04
N LYS A 305 79.07 91.07 90.50
CA LYS A 305 80.46 91.56 90.41
C LYS A 305 80.60 92.78 89.48
N LYS A 306 80.04 92.72 88.27
CA LYS A 306 80.11 93.84 87.30
C LYS A 306 79.39 95.10 87.78
N VAL A 307 78.30 94.98 88.54
CA VAL A 307 77.60 96.11 89.15
C VAL A 307 78.46 96.79 90.23
N ASN A 308 79.20 96.02 91.05
CA ASN A 308 80.09 96.60 92.06
C ASN A 308 81.32 97.31 91.45
N GLU A 309 81.86 96.84 90.33
CA GLU A 309 82.93 97.54 89.58
C GLU A 309 82.42 98.84 88.93
N LEU A 310 81.18 98.86 88.45
CA LEU A 310 80.55 100.09 87.93
C LEU A 310 80.32 101.14 89.02
N ILE A 311 80.02 100.73 90.26
CA ILE A 311 79.84 101.65 91.40
C ILE A 311 81.19 102.24 91.88
N SER A 312 82.30 101.52 91.78
CA SER A 312 83.62 102.10 92.10
C SER A 312 84.08 103.10 91.02
N GLY A 313 83.86 102.78 89.74
CA GLY A 313 84.19 103.68 88.62
C GLY A 313 83.35 104.96 88.58
N LEU A 314 82.12 104.92 89.11
CA LEU A 314 81.28 106.12 89.26
C LEU A 314 81.77 107.06 90.37
N LYS A 315 82.31 106.53 91.48
CA LYS A 315 82.87 107.34 92.57
C LYS A 315 84.17 108.06 92.19
N GLU A 316 85.00 107.46 91.33
CA GLU A 316 86.19 108.13 90.78
C GLU A 316 85.83 109.25 89.79
N ARG A 317 84.78 109.06 88.97
CA ARG A 317 84.29 110.11 88.06
C ARG A 317 83.64 111.28 88.77
N GLU A 318 82.97 111.05 89.90
CA GLU A 318 82.38 112.14 90.72
C GLU A 318 83.47 113.03 91.33
N ARG A 319 84.59 112.44 91.78
CA ARG A 319 85.72 113.18 92.33
C ARG A 319 86.48 113.99 91.29
N ALA A 320 86.65 113.45 90.08
CA ALA A 320 87.26 114.15 88.95
C ALA A 320 86.38 115.31 88.43
N ALA A 321 85.05 115.14 88.42
CA ALA A 321 84.12 116.20 88.02
C ALA A 321 84.04 117.36 89.04
N GLN A 322 84.27 117.08 90.33
CA GLN A 322 84.32 118.10 91.38
C GLN A 322 85.56 118.99 91.26
N GLU A 323 86.73 118.42 90.95
CA GLU A 323 87.99 119.18 90.76
C GLU A 323 87.98 120.06 89.48
N GLU A 324 87.33 119.60 88.40
CA GLU A 324 87.12 120.42 87.19
C GLU A 324 86.14 121.59 87.42
N ALA A 325 85.12 121.39 88.26
CA ALA A 325 84.16 122.44 88.61
C ALA A 325 84.82 123.57 89.45
N ASP A 326 85.69 123.22 90.40
CA ASP A 326 86.38 124.22 91.23
C ASP A 326 87.43 125.02 90.43
N ALA A 327 88.07 124.42 89.43
CA ALA A 327 88.99 125.11 88.51
C ALA A 327 88.28 126.12 87.58
N LEU A 328 87.06 125.80 87.13
CA LEU A 328 86.24 126.70 86.31
C LEU A 328 85.72 127.90 87.11
N VAL A 329 85.39 127.72 88.38
CA VAL A 329 84.97 128.81 89.28
C VAL A 329 86.12 129.78 89.58
N ALA A 330 87.35 129.28 89.75
CA ALA A 330 88.53 130.13 89.92
C ALA A 330 88.85 130.97 88.68
N ARG A 331 88.62 130.40 87.47
CA ARG A 331 88.81 131.08 86.18
C ARG A 331 87.72 132.12 85.91
N ALA A 332 86.50 131.89 86.38
CA ALA A 332 85.42 132.86 86.32
C ALA A 332 85.67 134.08 87.24
N LYS A 333 86.26 133.87 88.42
CA LYS A 333 86.62 134.98 89.35
C LYS A 333 87.70 135.90 88.79
N THR A 334 88.70 135.35 88.11
CA THR A 334 89.79 136.13 87.51
C THR A 334 89.30 136.97 86.32
N VAL A 335 88.45 136.41 85.46
CA VAL A 335 87.83 137.17 84.35
C VAL A 335 86.90 138.28 84.87
N HIS A 336 86.24 138.07 86.01
CA HIS A 336 85.39 139.11 86.62
C HIS A 336 86.22 140.25 87.23
N GLN A 337 87.35 139.94 87.88
CA GLN A 337 88.27 140.95 88.41
C GLN A 337 88.93 141.78 87.29
N ASP A 338 89.33 141.14 86.19
CA ASP A 338 89.90 141.86 85.04
C ASP A 338 88.87 142.77 84.35
N ALA A 339 87.58 142.39 84.37
CA ALA A 339 86.49 143.22 83.84
C ALA A 339 86.13 144.38 84.78
N ASP A 340 86.19 144.17 86.10
CA ASP A 340 85.92 145.21 87.10
C ASP A 340 87.05 146.24 87.15
N ASP A 341 88.32 145.82 87.00
CA ASP A 341 89.47 146.74 86.91
C ASP A 341 89.41 147.59 85.62
N TYR A 342 88.91 147.04 84.51
CA TYR A 342 88.67 147.78 83.28
C TYR A 342 87.52 148.80 83.42
N ALA A 343 86.44 148.45 84.13
CA ALA A 343 85.33 149.35 84.42
C ALA A 343 85.74 150.49 85.38
N ALA A 344 86.54 150.18 86.41
CA ALA A 344 87.06 151.17 87.34
C ALA A 344 87.97 152.20 86.64
N GLN A 345 88.79 151.76 85.68
CA GLN A 345 89.66 152.63 84.91
C GLN A 345 88.86 153.53 83.94
N ALA A 346 87.84 152.98 83.27
CA ALA A 346 86.98 153.74 82.37
C ALA A 346 86.15 154.83 83.10
N HIS A 347 85.72 154.56 84.33
CA HIS A 347 84.99 155.57 85.12
C HIS A 347 85.90 156.66 85.69
N LYS A 348 87.13 156.33 86.08
CA LYS A 348 88.11 157.32 86.56
C LYS A 348 88.47 158.35 85.50
N ASP A 349 88.52 157.92 84.24
CA ASP A 349 88.77 158.79 83.08
C ASP A 349 87.54 159.65 82.74
N ALA A 350 86.32 159.13 82.94
CA ALA A 350 85.07 159.88 82.77
C ALA A 350 84.87 160.94 83.88
N ASP A 351 85.19 160.63 85.13
CA ASP A 351 85.12 161.57 86.27
C ASP A 351 86.16 162.69 86.13
N ALA A 352 87.34 162.41 85.56
CA ALA A 352 88.34 163.43 85.28
C ALA A 352 87.88 164.44 84.22
N GLN A 353 87.16 163.99 83.18
CA GLN A 353 86.56 164.88 82.18
C GLN A 353 85.38 165.68 82.73
N ALA A 354 84.52 165.07 83.55
CA ALA A 354 83.40 165.77 84.19
C ALA A 354 83.86 166.85 85.18
N ALA A 355 84.89 166.57 85.98
CA ALA A 355 85.47 167.54 86.93
C ALA A 355 86.09 168.76 86.23
N GLN A 356 86.64 168.58 85.02
CA GLN A 356 87.13 169.70 84.20
C GLN A 356 85.99 170.59 83.68
N ILE A 357 84.87 170.00 83.28
CA ILE A 357 83.69 170.75 82.80
C ILE A 357 83.05 171.55 83.95
N VAL A 358 82.94 170.96 85.13
CA VAL A 358 82.39 171.63 86.33
C VAL A 358 83.30 172.77 86.81
N ARG A 359 84.63 172.60 86.77
CA ARG A 359 85.57 173.68 87.12
C ARG A 359 85.47 174.87 86.17
N LYS A 360 85.32 174.60 84.87
CA LYS A 360 85.20 175.67 83.86
C LYS A 360 83.88 176.42 84.01
N ALA A 361 82.78 175.70 84.27
CA ALA A 361 81.47 176.32 84.52
C ALA A 361 81.42 177.14 85.82
N MET A 362 82.11 176.73 86.89
CA MET A 362 82.18 177.52 88.13
C MET A 362 82.99 178.80 87.99
N GLN A 363 84.07 178.80 87.20
CA GLN A 363 84.85 180.02 86.93
C GLN A 363 84.02 181.05 86.12
N ASP A 364 83.22 180.56 85.17
CA ASP A 364 82.39 181.42 84.32
C ASP A 364 81.12 181.95 85.03
N ALA A 365 80.59 181.24 86.04
CA ALA A 365 79.43 181.72 86.79
C ALA A 365 79.81 182.66 87.95
N THR A 366 80.93 182.41 88.64
CA THR A 366 81.41 183.29 89.71
C THR A 366 81.73 184.68 89.18
N SER A 367 82.21 184.76 87.93
CA SER A 367 82.39 186.03 87.21
C SER A 367 81.07 186.74 86.88
N GLN A 368 80.01 186.01 86.48
CA GLN A 368 78.68 186.62 86.26
C GLN A 368 78.01 187.13 87.54
N VAL A 369 78.27 186.49 88.68
CA VAL A 369 77.75 186.93 89.99
C VAL A 369 78.45 188.21 90.45
N GLU A 370 79.75 188.36 90.21
CA GLU A 370 80.47 189.61 90.50
C GLU A 370 80.05 190.76 89.59
N GLU A 371 79.81 190.50 88.30
CA GLU A 371 79.30 191.54 87.38
C GLU A 371 77.91 192.04 87.78
N ARG A 372 77.01 191.17 88.24
CA ARG A 372 75.69 191.62 88.70
C ARG A 372 75.68 192.21 90.11
N ARG A 373 76.65 191.84 90.96
CA ARG A 373 76.87 192.56 92.22
C ARG A 373 77.35 193.98 91.97
N ALA A 374 78.15 194.21 90.92
CA ALA A 374 78.48 195.56 90.48
C ALA A 374 77.27 196.32 89.91
N ALA A 375 76.35 195.64 89.23
CA ALA A 375 75.09 196.24 88.76
C ALA A 375 74.13 196.59 89.92
N ALA A 376 74.08 195.75 90.96
CA ALA A 376 73.37 196.04 92.21
C ALA A 376 73.93 197.28 92.92
N GLN A 377 75.21 197.60 92.73
CA GLN A 377 75.84 198.77 93.36
C GLN A 377 75.53 200.07 92.61
N LYS A 378 75.25 200.03 91.30
CA LYS A 378 75.11 201.25 90.48
C LYS A 378 73.68 201.79 90.39
N GLU A 379 72.66 200.95 90.56
CA GLU A 379 71.26 201.44 90.65
C GLU A 379 70.88 201.86 92.08
N LEU A 380 71.58 201.34 93.10
CA LEU A 380 71.52 201.88 94.46
C LEU A 380 72.01 203.34 94.54
N ASP A 381 72.88 203.77 93.63
CA ASP A 381 73.41 205.14 93.60
C ASP A 381 72.62 206.09 92.67
N GLY A 382 71.59 205.60 91.98
CA GLY A 382 70.89 206.35 90.94
C GLY A 382 69.75 207.24 91.42
N MET A 383 68.73 206.71 92.10
CA MET A 383 67.48 207.46 92.28
C MET A 383 66.63 206.96 93.47
N THR A 384 66.34 207.67 94.56
CA THR A 384 66.77 208.97 95.12
C THR A 384 66.99 210.13 94.13
N ALA A 385 66.17 210.30 93.08
CA ALA A 385 65.11 211.31 93.19
C ALA A 385 64.27 211.05 94.46
N ARG A 386 64.28 211.96 95.44
CA ARG A 386 63.68 213.32 95.37
C ARG A 386 62.23 213.28 94.97
#